data_AF-A0A2N1BVQ4-F1
#
_entry.id   AF-A0A2N1BVQ4-F1
#
_cell.length_a   1.000
_cell.length_b   1.000
_cell.length_c   1.000
_cell.angle_alpha   90.00
_cell.angle_beta   90.00
_cell.angle_gamma   90.00
#
_symmetry.space_group_name_H-M   'P 1'
#
loop_
_entity.id
_entity.type
_entity.pdbx_description
1 polymer ?
#
loop_
_entity_poly.entity_id
_entity_poly.type
_entity_poly.pdbx_seq_one_letter_code
_entity_poly.pdbx_strand_id
1 'polypeptide(L)'
;MYLLFKELVLPFIIISLLSAGVITTINIDYFFLENNLSERSLTELFQQLLLLASAAIFIWSATKVEESRTLFILVAGFFGCMFLRELDYYFDMIVHGFWFYPTILLASSVIIYSIKHSTYFISSVRSFSQTNAYFNILVGLVIVMIFSRLFGSGTLWKEVMNDDYHHIYKTIIQEGLELFGYVFLFIGSFYQLRSVQNRDHQTTLKPLAT
;
A
#
# COMPACT_ATOMS: atom_id res chain seq x y z
N MET A 1 -19.36 -15.10 -22.48
CA MET A 1 -18.65 -15.98 -21.52
C MET A 1 -17.23 -15.51 -21.27
N TYR A 2 -16.38 -15.29 -22.29
CA TYR A 2 -15.02 -14.76 -22.13
C TYR A 2 -14.93 -13.43 -21.35
N LEU A 3 -15.82 -12.46 -21.66
CA LEU A 3 -15.84 -11.17 -20.96
C LEU A 3 -16.16 -11.32 -19.46
N LEU A 4 -17.12 -12.19 -19.14
CA LEU A 4 -17.57 -12.47 -17.77
C LEU A 4 -16.46 -13.17 -16.97
N PHE A 5 -15.73 -14.09 -17.61
CA PHE A 5 -14.55 -14.73 -17.03
C PHE A 5 -13.44 -13.71 -16.74
N LYS A 6 -13.15 -12.82 -17.69
CA LYS A 6 -12.12 -11.80 -17.56
C LYS A 6 -12.43 -10.77 -16.46
N GLU A 7 -13.69 -10.36 -16.32
CA GLU A 7 -14.08 -9.34 -15.34
C GLU A 7 -14.29 -9.93 -13.93
N LEU A 8 -14.71 -11.19 -13.80
CA LEU A 8 -15.05 -11.78 -12.50
C LEU A 8 -14.02 -12.79 -11.98
N VAL A 9 -13.59 -13.73 -12.84
CA VAL A 9 -12.79 -14.88 -12.41
C VAL A 9 -11.31 -14.54 -12.35
N LEU A 10 -10.82 -13.74 -13.32
CA LEU A 10 -9.41 -13.36 -13.39
C LEU A 10 -8.96 -12.50 -12.18
N PRO A 11 -9.71 -11.48 -11.72
CA PRO A 11 -9.34 -10.75 -10.51
C PRO A 11 -9.34 -11.64 -9.26
N PHE A 12 -10.30 -12.56 -9.14
CA PHE A 12 -10.34 -13.53 -8.06
C PHE A 12 -9.08 -14.40 -8.04
N ILE A 13 -8.72 -15.01 -9.19
CA ILE A 13 -7.52 -15.85 -9.30
C ILE A 13 -6.25 -15.05 -8.94
N ILE A 14 -6.12 -13.83 -9.45
CA ILE A 14 -4.95 -12.98 -9.16
C ILE A 14 -4.86 -12.65 -7.68
N ILE A 15 -5.97 -12.22 -7.06
CA ILE A 15 -5.99 -11.88 -5.64
C ILE A 15 -5.68 -13.13 -4.81
N SER A 16 -6.29 -14.28 -5.12
CA SER A 16 -6.00 -15.54 -4.44
C SER A 16 -4.54 -15.97 -4.56
N LEU A 17 -3.93 -15.81 -5.74
CA LEU A 17 -2.53 -16.12 -5.96
C LEU A 17 -1.61 -15.18 -5.17
N LEU A 18 -1.92 -13.88 -5.14
CA LEU A 18 -1.17 -12.90 -4.35
C LEU A 18 -1.32 -13.19 -2.84
N SER A 19 -2.51 -13.55 -2.36
CA SER A 19 -2.74 -13.98 -0.98
C SER A 19 -1.92 -15.23 -0.62
N ALA A 20 -1.90 -16.22 -1.51
CA ALA A 20 -1.06 -17.41 -1.34
C ALA A 20 0.43 -17.05 -1.33
N GLY A 21 0.84 -16.06 -2.14
CA GLY A 21 2.17 -15.48 -2.14
C GLY A 21 2.57 -14.91 -0.77
N VAL A 22 1.68 -14.16 -0.11
CA VAL A 22 1.92 -13.64 1.26
C VAL A 22 2.25 -14.76 2.23
N ILE A 23 1.43 -15.81 2.29
CA ILE A 23 1.65 -16.96 3.17
C ILE A 23 2.96 -17.69 2.82
N THR A 24 3.28 -17.78 1.53
CA THR A 24 4.52 -18.40 1.07
C THR A 24 5.75 -17.60 1.52
N THR A 25 5.72 -16.28 1.42
CA THR A 25 6.81 -15.40 1.91
C THR A 25 7.04 -15.58 3.41
N ILE A 26 5.96 -15.62 4.20
CA ILE A 26 6.05 -15.86 5.65
C ILE A 26 6.63 -17.23 5.96
N ASN A 27 6.20 -18.28 5.25
CA ASN A 27 6.73 -19.64 5.44
C ASN A 27 8.21 -19.72 5.09
N ILE A 28 8.67 -19.03 4.04
CA ILE A 28 10.08 -18.96 3.68
C ILE A 28 10.88 -18.25 4.78
N ASP A 29 10.38 -17.11 5.28
CA ASP A 29 11.05 -16.38 6.36
C ASP A 29 11.14 -17.20 7.67
N TYR A 30 10.08 -17.94 7.99
CA TYR A 30 10.01 -18.72 9.22
C TYR A 30 10.80 -20.03 9.16
N PHE A 31 10.59 -20.85 8.12
CA PHE A 31 11.19 -22.19 8.02
C PHE A 31 12.55 -22.23 7.34
N PHE A 32 12.84 -21.30 6.42
CA PHE A 32 14.07 -21.36 5.62
C PHE A 32 15.14 -20.37 6.07
N LEU A 33 14.75 -19.16 6.48
CA LEU A 33 15.72 -18.16 6.93
C LEU A 33 15.99 -18.21 8.45
N GLU A 34 15.19 -18.98 9.23
CA GLU A 34 15.22 -19.03 10.71
C GLU A 34 15.22 -17.64 11.36
N ASN A 35 14.77 -16.62 10.62
CA ASN A 35 14.96 -15.24 11.01
C ASN A 35 13.87 -14.78 11.98
N ASN A 36 12.92 -15.66 12.34
CA ASN A 36 11.79 -15.38 13.22
C ASN A 36 10.96 -14.15 12.81
N LEU A 37 10.95 -13.81 11.51
CA LEU A 37 10.44 -12.53 11.00
C LEU A 37 11.07 -11.32 11.73
N SER A 38 12.39 -11.37 11.94
CA SER A 38 13.14 -10.21 12.45
C SER A 38 13.18 -9.10 11.40
N GLU A 39 13.69 -7.95 11.82
CA GLU A 39 13.76 -6.67 11.09
C GLU A 39 14.64 -6.68 9.81
N ARG A 40 14.97 -7.86 9.31
CA ARG A 40 15.58 -8.15 8.01
C ARG A 40 14.94 -9.39 7.38
N SER A 41 13.61 -9.40 7.32
CA SER A 41 12.85 -10.48 6.70
C SER A 41 12.56 -10.19 5.22
N LEU A 42 12.34 -11.23 4.43
CA LEU A 42 11.84 -11.06 3.05
C LEU A 42 10.48 -10.37 3.05
N THR A 43 9.67 -10.63 4.09
CA THR A 43 8.38 -10.00 4.32
C THR A 43 8.50 -8.48 4.32
N GLU A 44 9.36 -7.91 5.16
CA GLU A 44 9.59 -6.44 5.20
C GLU A 44 10.11 -5.89 3.88
N LEU A 45 11.03 -6.60 3.21
CA LEU A 45 11.51 -6.18 1.90
C LEU A 45 10.36 -6.08 0.88
N PHE A 46 9.46 -7.07 0.85
CA PHE A 46 8.29 -7.02 -0.02
C PHE A 46 7.32 -5.91 0.37
N GLN A 47 7.07 -5.70 1.66
CA GLN A 47 6.23 -4.59 2.14
C GLN A 47 6.78 -3.23 1.65
N GLN A 48 8.08 -3.01 1.83
CA GLN A 48 8.79 -1.80 1.39
C GLN A 48 8.73 -1.62 -0.14
N LEU A 49 8.97 -2.68 -0.91
CA LEU A 49 8.91 -2.63 -2.38
C LEU A 49 7.49 -2.33 -2.88
N LEU A 50 6.46 -2.93 -2.29
CA LEU A 50 5.06 -2.69 -2.65
C LEU A 50 4.65 -1.25 -2.35
N LEU A 51 5.04 -0.70 -1.20
CA LEU A 51 4.79 0.69 -0.83
C LEU A 51 5.52 1.66 -1.76
N LEU A 52 6.81 1.42 -2.03
CA LEU A 52 7.61 2.25 -2.92
C LEU A 52 7.03 2.28 -4.34
N ALA A 53 6.66 1.11 -4.87
CA ALA A 53 6.05 1.01 -6.19
C ALA A 53 4.69 1.72 -6.24
N SER A 54 3.88 1.58 -5.19
CA SER A 54 2.59 2.27 -5.05
C SER A 54 2.77 3.79 -5.05
N ALA A 55 3.70 4.31 -4.24
CA ALA A 55 4.02 5.73 -4.20
C ALA A 55 4.52 6.25 -5.55
N ALA A 56 5.42 5.52 -6.22
CA ALA A 56 5.95 5.88 -7.53
C ALA A 56 4.85 5.97 -8.61
N ILE A 57 3.88 5.04 -8.60
CA ILE A 57 2.74 5.07 -9.51
C ILE A 57 1.88 6.33 -9.31
N PHE A 58 1.64 6.73 -8.06
CA PHE A 58 0.87 7.95 -7.78
C PHE A 58 1.64 9.23 -8.13
N ILE A 59 2.97 9.26 -7.90
CA ILE A 59 3.82 10.37 -8.36
C ILE A 59 3.77 10.49 -9.88
N TRP A 60 3.90 9.37 -10.61
CA TRP A 60 3.80 9.36 -12.06
C TRP A 60 2.41 9.80 -12.53
N SER A 61 1.34 9.32 -11.91
CA SER A 61 -0.04 9.71 -12.21
C SER A 61 -0.26 11.22 -12.01
N ALA A 62 0.38 11.81 -11.00
CA ALA A 62 0.33 13.25 -10.73
C ALA A 62 1.00 14.10 -11.83
N THR A 63 1.93 13.52 -12.60
CA THR A 63 2.55 14.21 -13.75
C THR A 63 1.71 14.12 -15.03
N LYS A 64 0.77 13.17 -15.10
CA LYS A 64 -0.06 12.91 -16.28
C LYS A 64 -1.44 13.55 -16.21
N VAL A 65 -2.01 13.66 -15.01
CA VAL A 65 -3.37 14.18 -14.82
C VAL A 65 -3.30 15.46 -13.97
N GLU A 66 -3.22 16.61 -14.63
CA GLU A 66 -3.10 17.91 -13.96
C GLU A 66 -4.30 18.21 -13.04
N GLU A 67 -5.51 17.86 -13.48
CA GLU A 67 -6.75 18.11 -12.73
C GLU A 67 -6.76 17.44 -11.35
N SER A 68 -6.16 16.25 -11.23
CA SER A 68 -6.10 15.45 -9.99
C SER A 68 -4.71 15.36 -9.38
N ARG A 69 -3.77 16.18 -9.84
CA ARG A 69 -2.38 16.21 -9.40
C ARG A 69 -2.26 16.35 -7.89
N THR A 70 -3.01 17.29 -7.30
CA THR A 70 -2.99 17.56 -5.87
C THR A 70 -3.38 16.34 -5.05
N LEU A 71 -4.43 15.62 -5.46
CA LEU A 71 -4.87 14.39 -4.79
C LEU A 71 -3.81 13.29 -4.89
N PHE A 72 -3.23 13.09 -6.08
CA PHE A 72 -2.24 12.04 -6.29
C PHE A 72 -0.94 12.29 -5.54
N ILE A 73 -0.51 13.56 -5.40
CA ILE A 73 0.62 13.92 -4.55
C ILE A 73 0.31 13.65 -3.07
N LEU A 74 -0.93 13.89 -2.63
CA LEU A 74 -1.34 13.60 -1.26
C LEU A 74 -1.34 12.09 -0.97
N VAL A 75 -1.86 11.27 -1.88
CA VAL A 75 -1.81 9.80 -1.77
C VAL A 75 -0.36 9.29 -1.81
N ALA A 76 0.46 9.80 -2.73
CA ALA A 76 1.87 9.43 -2.81
C ALA A 76 2.65 9.81 -1.54
N GLY A 77 2.41 11.01 -1.01
CA GLY A 77 3.04 11.47 0.24
C GLY A 77 2.61 10.62 1.43
N PHE A 78 1.34 10.22 1.48
CA PHE A 78 0.82 9.32 2.50
C PHE A 78 1.50 7.93 2.44
N PHE A 79 1.60 7.31 1.25
CA PHE A 79 2.35 6.06 1.08
C PHE A 79 3.84 6.23 1.36
N GLY A 80 4.43 7.38 1.04
CA GLY A 80 5.79 7.72 1.41
C GLY A 80 6.00 7.79 2.93
N CYS A 81 5.02 8.31 3.68
CA CYS A 81 5.07 8.29 5.15
C CYS A 81 4.98 6.87 5.71
N MET A 82 4.11 6.03 5.13
CA MET A 82 4.05 4.60 5.51
C MET A 82 5.36 3.88 5.19
N PHE A 83 5.98 4.18 4.05
CA PHE A 83 7.27 3.61 3.66
C PHE A 83 8.37 4.03 4.64
N LEU A 84 8.46 5.32 4.99
CA LEU A 84 9.42 5.80 5.99
C LEU A 84 9.20 5.16 7.37
N ARG A 85 7.95 4.85 7.73
CA ARG A 85 7.63 4.08 8.94
C ARG A 85 8.19 2.66 8.87
N GLU A 86 8.07 1.95 7.75
CA GLU A 86 8.65 0.59 7.61
C GLU A 86 10.18 0.58 7.52
N LEU A 87 10.80 1.73 7.31
CA LEU A 87 12.25 1.89 7.40
C LEU A 87 12.70 2.31 8.82
N ASP A 88 11.80 2.34 9.80
CA ASP A 88 12.10 2.75 11.18
C ASP A 88 13.31 1.99 11.73
N TYR A 89 13.39 0.68 11.53
CA TYR A 89 14.52 -0.13 11.93
C TYR A 89 15.87 0.39 11.38
N TYR A 90 15.93 0.67 10.08
CA TYR A 90 17.16 1.16 9.45
C TYR A 90 17.53 2.56 9.92
N PHE A 91 16.55 3.41 10.19
CA PHE A 91 16.78 4.77 10.70
C PHE A 91 17.16 4.78 12.18
N ASP A 92 16.64 3.83 12.96
CA ASP A 92 16.95 3.67 14.38
C ASP A 92 18.40 3.19 14.60
N MET A 93 19.05 2.62 13.58
CA MET A 93 20.51 2.36 13.60
C MET A 93 21.35 3.64 13.62
N ILE A 94 20.82 4.77 13.15
CA ILE A 94 21.51 6.07 13.13
C ILE A 94 21.22 6.82 14.43
N VAL A 95 19.94 7.05 14.72
CA VAL A 95 19.44 7.62 15.98
C VAL A 95 18.05 7.05 16.24
N HIS A 96 17.80 6.55 17.44
CA HIS A 96 16.48 6.06 17.83
C HIS A 96 15.39 7.12 17.59
N GLY A 97 14.37 6.77 16.81
CA GLY A 97 13.27 7.66 16.43
C GLY A 97 13.60 8.64 15.30
N PHE A 98 14.75 8.48 14.61
CA PHE A 98 15.13 9.39 13.53
C PHE A 98 14.13 9.42 12.39
N TRP A 99 13.44 8.30 12.13
CA TRP A 99 12.41 8.17 11.09
C TRP A 99 11.28 9.20 11.22
N PHE A 100 11.04 9.75 12.42
CA PHE A 100 10.01 10.77 12.66
C PHE A 100 10.30 12.07 11.91
N TYR A 101 11.55 12.53 11.86
CA TYR A 101 11.95 13.79 11.22
C TYR A 101 11.73 13.83 9.71
N PRO A 102 12.19 12.85 8.90
CA PRO A 102 11.90 12.82 7.47
C PRO A 102 10.41 12.60 7.20
N THR A 103 9.72 11.82 8.05
CA THR A 103 8.28 11.57 7.90
C THR A 103 7.46 12.84 8.09
N ILE A 104 7.71 13.61 9.15
CA ILE A 104 6.98 14.86 9.39
C ILE A 104 7.32 15.95 8.36
N LEU A 105 8.57 15.97 7.87
CA LEU A 105 8.98 16.87 6.80
C LEU A 105 8.23 16.54 5.50
N LEU A 106 8.16 15.26 5.13
CA LEU A 106 7.41 14.81 3.96
C LEU A 106 5.92 15.14 4.09
N ALA A 107 5.31 14.78 5.22
CA ALA A 107 3.90 15.02 5.48
C ALA A 107 3.57 16.51 5.41
N SER A 108 4.34 17.37 6.10
CA SER A 108 4.13 18.81 6.08
C SER A 108 4.31 19.41 4.68
N SER A 109 5.33 19.00 3.94
CA SER A 109 5.57 19.48 2.57
C SER A 109 4.41 19.16 1.62
N VAL A 110 3.90 17.93 1.69
CA VAL A 110 2.78 17.46 0.87
C VAL A 110 1.47 18.18 1.25
N ILE A 111 1.23 18.39 2.55
CA ILE A 111 0.05 19.12 3.05
C ILE A 111 0.11 20.59 2.61
N ILE A 112 1.23 21.27 2.80
CA ILE A 112 1.41 22.68 2.40
C ILE A 112 1.21 22.83 0.88
N TYR A 113 1.80 21.94 0.09
CA TYR A 113 1.60 21.92 -1.36
C TYR A 113 0.11 21.76 -1.72
N SER A 114 -0.58 20.86 -1.02
CA SER A 114 -1.98 20.53 -1.28
C SER A 114 -2.93 21.66 -0.94
N ILE A 115 -2.68 22.36 0.17
CA ILE A 115 -3.47 23.55 0.57
C ILE A 115 -3.29 24.66 -0.47
N LYS A 116 -2.08 24.87 -0.99
CA LYS A 116 -1.80 25.92 -1.97
C LYS A 116 -2.43 25.67 -3.36
N HIS A 117 -2.66 24.41 -3.74
CA HIS A 117 -3.17 24.01 -5.06
C HIS A 117 -4.52 23.28 -4.98
N SER A 118 -5.39 23.71 -4.06
CA SER A 118 -6.67 23.03 -3.74
C SER A 118 -7.82 23.31 -4.74
N THR A 119 -7.59 24.09 -5.80
CA THR A 119 -8.66 24.60 -6.69
C THR A 119 -9.57 23.50 -7.27
N TYR A 120 -9.04 22.31 -7.53
CA TYR A 120 -9.79 21.15 -8.04
C TYR A 120 -9.78 19.93 -7.10
N PHE A 121 -9.51 20.15 -5.81
CA PHE A 121 -9.35 19.05 -4.86
C PHE A 121 -10.64 18.26 -4.67
N ILE A 122 -11.77 18.92 -4.41
CA ILE A 122 -13.05 18.27 -4.14
C ILE A 122 -13.59 17.50 -5.35
N SER A 123 -13.45 18.06 -6.56
CA SER A 123 -13.83 17.37 -7.80
C SER A 123 -12.96 16.14 -8.03
N SER A 124 -11.66 16.25 -7.76
CA SER A 124 -10.73 15.12 -7.86
C SER A 124 -11.05 14.00 -6.86
N VAL A 125 -11.35 14.34 -5.61
CA VAL A 125 -11.75 13.37 -4.59
C VAL A 125 -13.01 12.62 -5.02
N ARG A 126 -14.02 13.34 -5.53
CA ARG A 126 -15.26 12.72 -6.01
C ARG A 126 -15.03 11.80 -7.20
N SER A 127 -14.19 12.21 -8.14
CA SER A 127 -13.83 11.38 -9.30
C SER A 127 -13.07 10.13 -8.88
N PHE A 128 -12.11 10.28 -7.97
CA PHE A 128 -11.29 9.19 -7.47
C PHE A 128 -12.08 8.18 -6.64
N SER A 129 -13.03 8.64 -5.80
CA SER A 129 -13.83 7.75 -4.94
C SER A 129 -14.73 6.79 -5.73
N GLN A 130 -15.00 7.10 -7.00
CA GLN A 130 -15.77 6.24 -7.91
C GLN A 130 -14.90 5.20 -8.64
N THR A 131 -13.59 5.19 -8.40
CA THR A 131 -12.67 4.27 -9.06
C THR A 131 -12.44 2.99 -8.24
N ASN A 132 -12.16 1.89 -8.94
CA ASN A 132 -11.71 0.65 -8.30
C ASN A 132 -10.37 0.82 -7.56
N ALA A 133 -9.55 1.80 -7.97
CA ALA A 133 -8.30 2.13 -7.29
C ALA A 133 -8.55 2.57 -5.84
N TYR A 134 -9.51 3.48 -5.63
CA TYR A 134 -9.89 3.95 -4.30
C TYR A 134 -10.37 2.81 -3.39
N PHE A 135 -11.27 1.94 -3.87
CA PHE A 135 -11.80 0.86 -3.05
C PHE A 135 -10.71 -0.11 -2.57
N ASN A 136 -9.80 -0.51 -3.46
CA ASN A 136 -8.68 -1.39 -3.10
C ASN A 136 -7.72 -0.72 -2.11
N ILE A 137 -7.42 0.57 -2.31
CA ILE A 137 -6.60 1.34 -1.36
C ILE A 137 -7.28 1.41 0.00
N LEU A 138 -8.58 1.71 0.05
CA LEU A 138 -9.34 1.79 1.30
C LEU A 138 -9.30 0.45 2.05
N VAL A 139 -9.55 -0.66 1.35
CA VAL A 139 -9.47 -2.00 1.95
C VAL A 139 -8.06 -2.28 2.49
N GLY A 140 -7.01 -2.00 1.70
CA GLY A 140 -5.63 -2.17 2.14
C GLY A 140 -5.32 -1.32 3.38
N LEU A 141 -5.76 -0.07 3.43
CA LEU A 141 -5.55 0.81 4.58
C LEU A 141 -6.27 0.32 5.83
N VAL A 142 -7.50 -0.15 5.71
CA VAL A 142 -8.23 -0.75 6.84
C VAL A 142 -7.49 -1.98 7.36
N ILE A 143 -6.97 -2.82 6.46
CA ILE A 143 -6.19 -4.00 6.84
C ILE A 143 -4.90 -3.61 7.59
N VAL A 144 -4.08 -2.73 7.02
CA VAL A 144 -2.77 -2.34 7.59
C VAL A 144 -2.90 -1.47 8.84
N MET A 145 -3.82 -0.51 8.86
CA MET A 145 -3.85 0.49 9.93
C MET A 145 -4.70 0.06 11.13
N ILE A 146 -5.72 -0.75 10.88
CA ILE A 146 -6.72 -1.09 11.90
C ILE A 146 -6.68 -2.59 12.19
N PHE A 147 -6.92 -3.42 11.18
CA PHE A 147 -7.13 -4.85 11.40
C PHE A 147 -5.86 -5.56 11.87
N SER A 148 -4.71 -5.31 11.25
CA SER A 148 -3.43 -5.90 11.65
C SER A 148 -3.07 -5.54 13.09
N ARG A 149 -3.39 -4.33 13.56
CA ARG A 149 -3.10 -3.86 14.91
C ARG A 149 -4.02 -4.47 15.96
N LEU A 150 -5.31 -4.58 15.64
CA LEU A 150 -6.28 -5.21 16.54
C LEU A 150 -6.04 -6.72 16.63
N PHE A 151 -5.83 -7.38 15.49
CA PHE A 151 -5.68 -8.82 15.41
C PHE A 151 -4.25 -9.29 15.73
N GLY A 152 -3.23 -8.47 15.46
CA GLY A 152 -1.83 -8.69 15.84
C GLY A 152 -1.51 -8.28 17.28
N SER A 153 -2.48 -7.80 18.06
CA SER A 153 -2.25 -7.47 19.47
C SER A 153 -1.90 -8.73 20.26
N GLY A 154 -0.81 -8.67 21.03
CA GLY A 154 -0.35 -9.78 21.84
C GLY A 154 -1.30 -10.17 22.97
N THR A 155 -2.22 -9.30 23.41
CA THR A 155 -3.14 -9.58 24.52
C THR A 155 -4.15 -10.68 24.17
N LEU A 156 -4.74 -10.63 22.97
CA LEU A 156 -5.71 -11.62 22.51
C LEU A 156 -5.08 -13.01 22.45
N TRP A 157 -3.88 -13.11 21.86
CA TRP A 157 -3.20 -14.40 21.69
C TRP A 157 -2.63 -14.96 22.99
N LYS A 158 -2.22 -14.09 23.93
CA LYS A 158 -1.83 -14.52 25.28
C LYS A 158 -2.99 -15.20 26.01
N GLU A 159 -4.19 -14.66 25.92
CA GLU A 159 -5.37 -15.26 26.56
C GLU A 159 -5.80 -16.56 25.87
N VAL A 160 -5.69 -16.65 24.54
CA VAL A 160 -6.06 -17.84 23.78
C VAL A 160 -5.07 -19.00 23.96
N MET A 161 -3.76 -18.71 23.97
CA MET A 161 -2.70 -19.73 24.01
C MET A 161 -2.16 -20.01 25.41
N ASN A 162 -2.45 -19.13 26.38
CA ASN A 162 -2.13 -19.30 27.79
C ASN A 162 -0.62 -19.61 28.01
N ASP A 163 -0.29 -20.74 28.61
CA ASP A 163 1.10 -21.14 28.91
C ASP A 163 1.95 -21.44 27.66
N ASP A 164 1.33 -21.72 26.51
CA ASP A 164 2.02 -22.02 25.24
C ASP A 164 2.28 -20.76 24.39
N TYR A 165 2.00 -19.56 24.92
CA TYR A 165 2.18 -18.32 24.18
C TYR A 165 3.65 -18.02 23.87
N HIS A 166 3.94 -17.91 22.57
CA HIS A 166 5.21 -17.40 22.08
C HIS A 166 5.01 -16.06 21.37
N HIS A 167 5.91 -15.10 21.63
CA HIS A 167 5.85 -13.77 21.03
C HIS A 167 5.87 -13.77 19.49
N ILE A 168 6.41 -14.82 18.89
CA ILE A 168 6.50 -14.94 17.43
C ILE A 168 5.13 -15.05 16.75
N TYR A 169 4.13 -15.64 17.42
CA TYR A 169 2.81 -15.82 16.81
C TYR A 169 2.15 -14.48 16.50
N LYS A 170 2.23 -13.52 17.43
CA LYS A 170 1.68 -12.17 17.19
C LYS A 170 2.42 -11.47 16.04
N THR A 171 3.74 -11.67 15.91
CA THR A 171 4.56 -11.06 14.86
C THR A 171 4.18 -11.64 13.51
N ILE A 172 4.10 -12.97 13.38
CA ILE A 172 3.66 -13.65 12.15
C ILE A 172 2.30 -13.10 11.69
N ILE A 173 1.35 -12.99 12.62
CA ILE A 173 -0.01 -12.55 12.31
C ILE A 173 -0.01 -11.07 11.90
N GLN A 174 0.70 -10.22 12.63
CA GLN A 174 0.75 -8.80 12.33
C GLN A 174 1.46 -8.55 10.99
N GLU A 175 2.68 -9.07 10.80
CA GLU A 175 3.47 -8.89 9.57
C GLU A 175 2.78 -9.47 8.34
N GLY A 176 2.12 -10.63 8.50
CA GLY A 176 1.35 -11.23 7.41
C GLY A 176 0.14 -10.40 7.00
N LEU A 177 -0.57 -9.82 7.97
CA LEU A 177 -1.69 -8.91 7.68
C LEU A 177 -1.22 -7.57 7.11
N GLU A 178 -0.10 -7.02 7.57
CA GLU A 178 0.50 -5.81 7.01
C GLU A 178 0.90 -6.03 5.55
N LEU A 179 1.63 -7.11 5.25
CA LEU A 179 1.98 -7.48 3.87
C LEU A 179 0.74 -7.69 2.99
N PHE A 180 -0.28 -8.36 3.50
CA PHE A 180 -1.54 -8.56 2.78
C PHE A 180 -2.25 -7.24 2.46
N GLY A 181 -2.30 -6.31 3.42
CA GLY A 181 -2.86 -4.99 3.19
C GLY A 181 -2.05 -4.19 2.15
N TYR A 182 -0.72 -4.29 2.15
CA TYR A 182 0.13 -3.65 1.15
C TYR A 182 -0.06 -4.19 -0.26
N VAL A 183 -0.37 -5.47 -0.42
CA VAL A 183 -0.80 -6.03 -1.71
C VAL A 183 -2.04 -5.32 -2.24
N PHE A 184 -3.04 -5.03 -1.40
CA PHE A 184 -4.23 -4.27 -1.82
C PHE A 184 -3.91 -2.82 -2.20
N LEU A 185 -3.01 -2.15 -1.46
CA LEU A 185 -2.54 -0.81 -1.85
C LEU A 185 -1.88 -0.83 -3.22
N PHE A 186 -1.05 -1.84 -3.50
CA PHE A 186 -0.39 -2.00 -4.78
C PHE A 186 -1.38 -2.32 -5.91
N ILE A 187 -2.35 -3.21 -5.68
CA ILE A 187 -3.43 -3.50 -6.65
C ILE A 187 -4.21 -2.21 -6.97
N GLY A 188 -4.57 -1.43 -5.96
CA GLY A 188 -5.26 -0.16 -6.16
C GLY A 188 -4.41 0.84 -6.96
N SER A 189 -3.11 0.92 -6.66
CA SER A 189 -2.16 1.73 -7.44
C SER A 189 -2.06 1.24 -8.89
N PHE A 190 -2.03 -0.07 -9.14
CA PHE A 190 -2.00 -0.62 -10.49
C PHE A 190 -3.27 -0.29 -11.30
N TYR A 191 -4.45 -0.33 -10.65
CA TYR A 191 -5.69 0.15 -11.28
C TYR A 191 -5.60 1.64 -11.65
N GLN A 192 -4.98 2.46 -10.78
CA GLN A 192 -4.75 3.87 -11.06
C GLN A 192 -3.83 4.04 -12.29
N LEU A 193 -2.70 3.33 -12.34
CA LEU A 193 -1.78 3.33 -13.49
C LEU A 193 -2.50 3.03 -14.80
N ARG A 194 -3.29 1.95 -14.82
CA ARG A 194 -4.06 1.54 -16.00
C ARG A 194 -5.12 2.58 -16.38
N SER A 195 -5.75 3.22 -15.41
CA SER A 195 -6.75 4.26 -15.67
C SER A 195 -6.15 5.47 -16.39
N VAL A 196 -4.92 5.86 -16.02
CA VAL A 196 -4.20 6.98 -16.65
C VAL A 196 -3.70 6.60 -18.04
N GLN A 197 -3.12 5.41 -18.21
CA GLN A 197 -2.67 4.92 -19.52
C GLN A 197 -3.82 4.84 -20.54
N ASN A 198 -4.99 4.38 -20.11
CA ASN A 198 -6.16 4.32 -20.98
C ASN A 198 -6.66 5.72 -21.36
N ARG A 199 -6.54 6.72 -20.47
CA ARG A 199 -6.86 8.12 -20.79
C ARG A 199 -5.89 8.67 -21.84
N ASP A 200 -4.58 8.52 -21.64
CA ASP A 200 -3.54 8.96 -22.59
C ASP A 200 -3.74 8.34 -23.99
N HIS A 201 -4.13 7.06 -24.05
CA HIS A 201 -4.42 6.38 -25.31
C HIS A 201 -5.64 6.96 -26.05
N GLN A 202 -6.67 7.39 -25.32
CA GLN A 202 -7.85 8.02 -25.92
C GLN A 202 -7.58 9.45 -26.41
N THR A 203 -6.74 10.22 -25.72
CA THR A 203 -6.32 11.56 -26.16
C THR A 203 -5.43 11.50 -27.40
N THR A 204 -4.56 10.49 -27.51
CA THR A 204 -3.66 10.30 -28.67
C THR A 204 -4.34 9.79 -29.94
N LEU A 205 -5.52 9.17 -29.84
CA LEU A 205 -6.32 8.73 -31.00
C LEU A 205 -7.25 9.83 -31.55
N LYS A 206 -7.54 10.87 -30.78
CA LYS A 206 -8.38 12.01 -31.19
C LYS A 206 -7.74 13.12 -32.07
N PRO A 207 -6.41 13.26 -32.28
CA PRO A 207 -5.85 14.47 -32.90
C PRO A 207 -5.92 14.51 -34.44
N LEU A 208 -6.57 13.55 -35.12
CA LEU A 208 -6.66 13.51 -36.60
C LEU A 208 -8.08 13.76 -37.14
N ALA A 209 -9.03 14.15 -36.29
CA ALA A 209 -10.40 14.44 -36.69
C ALA A 209 -10.76 15.90 -36.39
N THR A 210 -10.01 16.85 -36.97
CA THR A 210 -10.39 18.26 -37.11
C THR A 210 -9.72 18.83 -38.35
#